data_AF-A0A3N5PUX0-F1
#
_entry.id   AF-A0A3N5PUX0-F1
#
_cell.length_a   1.000
_cell.length_b   1.000
_cell.length_c   1.000
_cell.angle_alpha   90.00
_cell.angle_beta   90.00
_cell.angle_gamma   90.00
#
_symmetry.space_group_name_H-M   'P 1'
#
loop_
_entity.id
_entity.type
_entity.pdbx_description
1 polymer ?
#
loop_
_entity_poly.entity_id
_entity_poly.type
_entity_poly.pdbx_seq_one_letter_code
_entity_poly.pdbx_strand_id
1 'polypeptide(L)'
;MRTHQIIFAALPAVLLGAAASAQAPRTPWGDPDLQGKWSNATLTPLQRPAELKDKEFFTEEEARAYVRQRIAATSGDANIERDRSAGNVGSYNDAWMDRGNDIVPTRRTSLIVEPANGRVPPFTAAAQAEHERNLAHAAAHPADTPADRYLTERCIVFGGGAAPMLPEPYNNNYYIVQTPDEVAIMAELNHEVRIIPIDGRPHLPAGVRQWTGDSRGRWEGDTLVVETTNQIPHRHFYGVQMLDSVMSDEFRVVERFTRTGPEQIRYRATVHDPVYTAPWTVEIFMHPQAGELVEFACHEGNYGLRGILSATREEERRAEGGR
;
A
#
# COMPACT_ATOMS: atom_id res chain seq x y z
N MET A 1 -71.57 -18.33 -29.84
CA MET A 1 -70.79 -17.99 -28.63
C MET A 1 -69.55 -18.87 -28.61
N ARG A 2 -68.36 -18.31 -28.87
CA ARG A 2 -67.08 -19.04 -28.91
C ARG A 2 -66.36 -18.86 -27.58
N THR A 3 -66.32 -19.91 -26.77
CA THR A 3 -65.59 -19.96 -25.49
C THR A 3 -64.11 -20.24 -25.76
N HIS A 4 -63.22 -19.31 -25.39
CA HIS A 4 -61.77 -19.50 -25.46
C HIS A 4 -61.27 -19.96 -24.09
N GLN A 5 -60.67 -21.16 -24.03
CA GLN A 5 -59.95 -21.64 -22.86
C GLN A 5 -58.51 -21.11 -22.91
N ILE A 6 -58.09 -20.40 -21.86
CA ILE A 6 -56.71 -19.95 -21.67
C ILE A 6 -55.98 -21.01 -20.85
N ILE A 7 -54.95 -21.61 -21.44
CA ILE A 7 -54.03 -22.55 -20.79
C ILE A 7 -52.86 -21.74 -20.24
N PHE A 8 -52.65 -21.74 -18.92
CA PHE A 8 -51.44 -21.21 -18.29
C PHE A 8 -50.35 -22.29 -18.32
N ALA A 9 -49.25 -22.01 -19.01
CA ALA A 9 -48.03 -22.83 -18.96
C ALA A 9 -47.16 -22.38 -17.77
N ALA A 10 -46.90 -23.29 -16.84
CA ALA A 10 -45.95 -23.07 -15.75
C ALA A 10 -44.51 -23.32 -16.23
N LEU A 11 -43.65 -22.30 -16.12
CA LEU A 11 -42.21 -22.42 -16.38
C LEU A 11 -41.49 -22.98 -15.15
N PRO A 12 -40.55 -23.94 -15.31
CA PRO A 12 -39.79 -24.48 -14.19
C PRO A 12 -38.74 -23.47 -13.70
N ALA A 13 -38.73 -23.20 -12.41
CA ALA A 13 -37.68 -22.42 -11.76
C ALA A 13 -36.39 -23.26 -11.68
N VAL A 14 -35.36 -22.84 -12.41
CA VAL A 14 -34.01 -23.39 -12.29
C VAL A 14 -33.36 -22.80 -11.04
N LEU A 15 -33.25 -23.60 -9.99
CA LEU A 15 -32.44 -23.29 -8.82
C LEU A 15 -30.96 -23.41 -9.19
N LEU A 16 -30.33 -22.29 -9.53
CA LEU A 16 -28.88 -22.17 -9.55
C LEU A 16 -28.37 -22.29 -8.11
N GLY A 17 -27.82 -23.45 -7.76
CA GLY A 17 -27.14 -23.65 -6.49
C GLY A 17 -25.93 -22.72 -6.41
N ALA A 18 -25.97 -21.77 -5.49
CA ALA A 18 -24.79 -21.02 -5.08
C ALA A 18 -23.78 -22.03 -4.52
N ALA A 19 -22.60 -22.12 -5.14
CA ALA A 19 -21.47 -22.81 -4.54
C ALA A 19 -21.24 -22.19 -3.15
N ALA A 20 -21.38 -23.00 -2.10
CA ALA A 20 -21.10 -22.57 -0.74
C ALA A 20 -19.65 -22.07 -0.71
N SER A 21 -19.47 -20.75 -0.57
CA SER A 21 -18.16 -20.19 -0.30
C SER A 21 -17.68 -20.81 1.00
N ALA A 22 -16.52 -21.47 0.99
CA ALA A 22 -15.93 -22.01 2.20
C ALA A 22 -15.93 -20.90 3.27
N GLN A 23 -16.57 -21.17 4.42
CA GLN A 23 -16.69 -20.20 5.50
C GLN A 23 -15.28 -19.71 5.87
N ALA A 24 -15.11 -18.39 6.03
CA ALA A 24 -13.86 -17.83 6.49
C ALA A 24 -13.43 -18.50 7.81
N PRO A 25 -12.15 -18.90 7.97
CA PRO A 25 -11.65 -19.48 9.21
C PRO A 25 -11.95 -18.58 10.41
N ARG A 26 -12.14 -19.18 11.59
CA ARG A 26 -12.45 -18.48 12.85
C ARG A 26 -11.41 -18.79 13.90
N THR A 27 -11.13 -17.82 14.76
CA THR A 27 -10.31 -17.98 15.94
C THR A 27 -11.03 -18.86 16.98
N PRO A 28 -10.33 -19.41 17.99
CA PRO A 28 -10.97 -20.16 19.07
C PRO A 28 -12.02 -19.37 19.88
N TRP A 29 -11.99 -18.03 19.81
CA TRP A 29 -12.96 -17.15 20.46
C TRP A 29 -14.05 -16.64 19.51
N GLY A 30 -14.03 -17.01 18.22
CA GLY A 30 -15.15 -16.81 17.29
C GLY A 30 -15.00 -15.66 16.30
N ASP A 31 -13.94 -14.87 16.37
CA ASP A 31 -13.65 -13.81 15.39
C ASP A 31 -13.20 -14.40 14.05
N PRO A 32 -13.33 -13.67 12.92
CA PRO A 32 -12.61 -14.01 11.69
C PRO A 32 -11.11 -14.14 11.95
N ASP A 33 -10.55 -15.28 11.57
CA ASP A 33 -9.13 -15.55 11.69
C ASP A 33 -8.39 -14.85 10.53
N LEU A 34 -7.57 -13.87 10.87
CA LEU A 34 -6.64 -13.14 10.01
C LEU A 34 -5.19 -13.57 10.26
N GLN A 35 -4.94 -14.45 11.24
CA GLN A 35 -3.59 -14.83 11.61
C GLN A 35 -2.84 -15.48 10.45
N GLY A 36 -1.52 -15.35 10.51
CA GLY A 36 -0.61 -15.99 9.56
C GLY A 36 0.27 -15.00 8.81
N LYS A 37 0.98 -15.55 7.83
CA LYS A 37 1.92 -14.82 6.97
C LYS A 37 1.22 -14.48 5.66
N TRP A 38 1.25 -13.22 5.29
CA TRP A 38 0.53 -12.67 4.14
C TRP A 38 1.45 -11.80 3.30
N SER A 39 1.23 -11.76 2.00
CA SER A 39 1.88 -10.80 1.10
C SER A 39 0.83 -9.94 0.41
N ASN A 40 1.13 -8.65 0.25
CA ASN A 40 0.33 -7.73 -0.56
C ASN A 40 0.95 -7.47 -1.95
N ALA A 41 2.00 -8.21 -2.32
CA ALA A 41 2.73 -8.04 -3.57
C ALA A 41 1.82 -8.20 -4.80
N THR A 42 1.88 -7.25 -5.73
CA THR A 42 1.06 -7.27 -6.95
C THR A 42 1.63 -6.38 -8.04
N LEU A 43 1.42 -6.79 -9.30
CA LEU A 43 1.76 -6.00 -10.47
C LEU A 43 0.72 -4.92 -10.79
N THR A 44 -0.43 -4.90 -10.10
CA THR A 44 -1.43 -3.84 -10.25
C THR A 44 -0.86 -2.51 -9.74
N PRO A 45 -0.82 -1.46 -10.56
CA PRO A 45 -0.28 -0.17 -10.14
C PRO A 45 -1.20 0.50 -9.12
N LEU A 46 -0.64 1.33 -8.24
CA LEU A 46 -1.44 2.11 -7.28
C LEU A 46 -2.50 2.95 -8.00
N GLN A 47 -2.06 3.77 -8.96
CA GLN A 47 -2.90 4.65 -9.75
C GLN A 47 -3.12 4.12 -11.17
N ARG A 48 -4.31 4.34 -11.72
CA ARG A 48 -4.65 3.93 -13.09
C ARG A 48 -3.76 4.67 -14.09
N PRO A 49 -3.01 3.96 -14.95
CA PRO A 49 -2.22 4.57 -16.01
C PRO A 49 -3.08 5.42 -16.95
N ALA A 50 -2.51 6.47 -17.53
CA ALA A 50 -3.26 7.44 -18.35
C ALA A 50 -3.84 6.79 -19.61
N GLU A 51 -3.11 5.84 -20.18
CA GLU A 51 -3.51 5.02 -21.33
C GLU A 51 -4.67 4.06 -21.02
N LEU A 52 -4.96 3.81 -19.74
CA LEU A 52 -6.07 2.97 -19.28
C LEU A 52 -7.21 3.79 -18.66
N LYS A 53 -7.22 5.13 -18.79
CA LYS A 53 -8.19 6.01 -18.08
C LYS A 53 -9.65 5.55 -18.14
N ASP A 54 -10.10 5.05 -19.31
CA ASP A 54 -11.48 4.63 -19.58
C ASP A 54 -11.68 3.11 -19.39
N LYS A 55 -10.68 2.42 -18.82
CA LYS A 55 -10.64 0.97 -18.67
C LYS A 55 -10.41 0.60 -17.23
N GLU A 56 -11.49 0.44 -16.48
CA GLU A 56 -11.41 0.05 -15.07
C GLU A 56 -10.96 -1.40 -14.89
N PHE A 57 -11.37 -2.31 -15.78
CA PHE A 57 -11.05 -3.73 -15.71
C PHE A 57 -10.45 -4.24 -17.01
N PHE A 58 -9.51 -5.15 -16.89
CA PHE A 58 -9.02 -5.96 -18.01
C PHE A 58 -9.95 -7.17 -18.26
N THR A 59 -10.04 -7.58 -19.53
CA THR A 59 -10.41 -8.96 -19.83
C THR A 59 -9.30 -9.92 -19.37
N GLU A 60 -9.56 -11.23 -19.38
CA GLU A 60 -8.54 -12.21 -18.99
C GLU A 60 -7.32 -12.23 -19.94
N GLU A 61 -7.56 -12.06 -21.23
CA GLU A 61 -6.47 -12.00 -22.21
C GLU A 61 -5.60 -10.75 -22.01
N GLU A 62 -6.24 -9.61 -21.77
CA GLU A 62 -5.56 -8.35 -21.52
C GLU A 62 -4.77 -8.36 -20.22
N ALA A 63 -5.34 -8.94 -19.15
CA ALA A 63 -4.66 -9.14 -17.89
C ALA A 63 -3.37 -9.95 -18.07
N ARG A 64 -3.45 -11.09 -18.78
CA ARG A 64 -2.28 -11.93 -19.08
C ARG A 64 -1.24 -11.19 -19.95
N ALA A 65 -1.68 -10.39 -20.91
CA ALA A 65 -0.77 -9.57 -21.73
C ALA A 65 -0.09 -8.49 -20.88
N TYR A 66 -0.85 -7.80 -20.03
CA TYR A 66 -0.35 -6.78 -19.12
C TYR A 66 0.67 -7.35 -18.14
N VAL A 67 0.38 -8.49 -17.51
CA VAL A 67 1.32 -9.18 -16.60
C VAL A 67 2.66 -9.47 -17.30
N ARG A 68 2.63 -10.07 -18.49
CA ARG A 68 3.85 -10.33 -19.27
C ARG A 68 4.64 -9.05 -19.56
N GLN A 69 3.94 -7.99 -19.98
CA GLN A 69 4.56 -6.70 -20.24
C GLN A 69 5.18 -6.09 -18.97
N ARG A 70 4.48 -6.15 -17.84
CA ARG A 70 4.93 -5.58 -16.57
C ARG A 70 6.13 -6.32 -16.01
N ILE A 71 6.14 -7.65 -16.05
CA ILE A 71 7.30 -8.46 -15.62
C ILE A 71 8.53 -8.08 -16.45
N ALA A 72 8.39 -7.95 -17.77
CA ALA A 72 9.50 -7.52 -18.62
C ALA A 72 9.94 -6.07 -18.31
N ALA A 73 8.99 -5.14 -18.17
CA ALA A 73 9.27 -3.73 -17.96
C ALA A 73 9.86 -3.39 -16.59
N THR A 74 9.61 -4.22 -15.57
CA THR A 74 10.08 -3.99 -14.20
C THR A 74 11.22 -4.93 -13.80
N SER A 75 11.84 -5.63 -14.76
CA SER A 75 12.95 -6.56 -14.49
C SER A 75 14.16 -5.82 -13.91
N GLY A 76 14.51 -6.15 -12.67
CA GLY A 76 15.68 -5.64 -11.97
C GLY A 76 16.96 -5.93 -12.74
N ASP A 77 17.10 -7.11 -13.33
CA ASP A 77 18.27 -7.50 -14.13
C ASP A 77 18.45 -6.58 -15.36
N ALA A 78 17.36 -6.33 -16.09
CA ALA A 78 17.40 -5.41 -17.23
C ALA A 78 17.58 -3.94 -16.79
N ASN A 79 17.04 -3.58 -15.63
CA ASN A 79 17.14 -2.25 -15.07
C ASN A 79 18.57 -1.91 -14.62
N ILE A 80 19.31 -2.86 -14.04
CA ILE A 80 20.70 -2.63 -13.59
C ILE A 80 21.58 -2.13 -14.73
N GLU A 81 21.54 -2.80 -15.87
CA GLU A 81 22.39 -2.45 -17.02
C GLU A 81 21.99 -1.08 -17.59
N ARG A 82 20.69 -0.82 -17.70
CA ARG A 82 20.19 0.48 -18.13
C ARG A 82 20.63 1.59 -17.16
N ASP A 83 20.44 1.38 -15.86
CA ASP A 83 20.72 2.40 -14.85
C ASP A 83 22.22 2.71 -14.78
N ARG A 84 23.08 1.68 -14.86
CA ARG A 84 24.53 1.84 -14.97
C ARG A 84 24.93 2.60 -16.23
N SER A 85 24.31 2.29 -17.37
CA SER A 85 24.58 3.00 -18.63
C SER A 85 24.19 4.48 -18.58
N ALA A 86 23.25 4.85 -17.71
CA ALA A 86 22.84 6.23 -17.45
C ALA A 86 23.69 6.93 -16.37
N GLY A 87 24.74 6.29 -15.86
CA GLY A 87 25.61 6.85 -14.83
C GLY A 87 25.11 6.68 -13.39
N ASN A 88 24.05 5.91 -13.17
CA ASN A 88 23.59 5.55 -11.83
C ASN A 88 24.37 4.34 -11.29
N VAL A 89 24.39 4.17 -9.96
CA VAL A 89 25.03 3.00 -9.32
C VAL A 89 24.31 1.67 -9.58
N GLY A 90 23.15 1.71 -10.24
CA GLY A 90 22.26 0.57 -10.48
C GLY A 90 21.22 0.40 -9.37
N SER A 91 20.25 -0.48 -9.60
CA SER A 91 19.26 -0.91 -8.61
C SER A 91 19.48 -2.38 -8.23
N TYR A 92 18.58 -2.96 -7.45
CA TYR A 92 18.58 -4.38 -7.17
C TYR A 92 18.20 -5.23 -8.40
N ASN A 93 18.71 -6.46 -8.42
CA ASN A 93 18.44 -7.45 -9.45
C ASN A 93 17.10 -8.17 -9.16
N ASP A 94 16.64 -9.02 -10.07
CA ASP A 94 15.31 -9.66 -9.92
C ASP A 94 15.21 -10.63 -8.73
N ALA A 95 16.34 -11.08 -8.16
CA ALA A 95 16.33 -11.95 -6.99
C ALA A 95 15.90 -11.22 -5.70
N TRP A 96 16.05 -9.89 -5.66
CA TRP A 96 15.69 -9.06 -4.49
C TRP A 96 14.35 -8.35 -4.65
N MET A 97 13.82 -8.24 -5.87
CA MET A 97 12.56 -7.54 -6.13
C MET A 97 11.37 -8.46 -5.83
N ASP A 98 10.39 -7.97 -5.05
CA ASP A 98 9.15 -8.69 -4.74
C ASP A 98 7.93 -7.86 -5.16
N ARG A 99 7.70 -7.85 -6.47
CA ARG A 99 6.60 -7.12 -7.14
C ARG A 99 5.36 -7.99 -7.38
N GLY A 100 5.37 -9.24 -6.90
CA GLY A 100 4.38 -10.25 -7.24
C GLY A 100 4.47 -10.70 -8.72
N ASN A 101 3.70 -11.73 -9.06
CA ASN A 101 3.68 -12.32 -10.41
C ASN A 101 2.37 -12.11 -11.16
N ASP A 102 1.39 -11.45 -10.54
CA ASP A 102 0.07 -11.26 -11.12
C ASP A 102 -0.56 -9.93 -10.65
N ILE A 103 -1.64 -9.54 -11.33
CA ILE A 103 -2.51 -8.44 -10.93
C ILE A 103 -3.56 -8.92 -9.91
N VAL A 104 -4.24 -7.98 -9.27
CA VAL A 104 -5.33 -8.30 -8.33
C VAL A 104 -6.42 -9.16 -8.99
N PRO A 105 -7.09 -10.08 -8.26
CA PRO A 105 -8.07 -11.02 -8.82
C PRO A 105 -9.26 -10.38 -9.55
N THR A 106 -9.61 -9.14 -9.18
CA THR A 106 -10.67 -8.38 -9.83
C THR A 106 -10.29 -7.93 -11.25
N ARG A 107 -9.01 -8.03 -11.62
CA ARG A 107 -8.42 -7.52 -12.88
C ARG A 107 -8.59 -6.02 -13.07
N ARG A 108 -8.72 -5.28 -11.97
CA ARG A 108 -8.71 -3.82 -12.00
C ARG A 108 -7.37 -3.30 -12.50
N THR A 109 -7.41 -2.17 -13.18
CA THR A 109 -6.23 -1.49 -13.73
C THR A 109 -5.55 -0.55 -12.74
N SER A 110 -6.03 -0.48 -11.50
CA SER A 110 -5.49 0.29 -10.39
C SER A 110 -5.85 -0.34 -9.03
N LEU A 111 -5.03 -0.10 -8.01
CA LEU A 111 -5.37 -0.43 -6.61
C LEU A 111 -6.34 0.59 -6.02
N ILE A 112 -6.25 1.86 -6.44
CA ILE A 112 -7.25 2.86 -6.08
C ILE A 112 -8.57 2.50 -6.77
N VAL A 113 -9.62 2.32 -5.96
CA VAL A 113 -10.99 2.02 -6.39
C VAL A 113 -11.91 3.22 -6.25
N GLU A 114 -11.59 4.15 -5.36
CA GLU A 114 -12.31 5.40 -5.18
C GLU A 114 -11.29 6.55 -5.10
N PRO A 115 -11.44 7.61 -5.91
CA PRO A 115 -12.47 7.83 -6.92
C PRO A 115 -12.42 6.81 -8.08
N ALA A 116 -13.53 6.69 -8.82
CA ALA A 116 -13.69 5.69 -9.90
C ALA A 116 -12.67 5.82 -11.04
N ASN A 117 -12.02 6.98 -11.20
CA ASN A 117 -10.91 7.17 -12.13
C ASN A 117 -9.63 6.41 -11.73
N GLY A 118 -9.61 5.81 -10.53
CA GLY A 118 -8.51 4.99 -10.04
C GLY A 118 -7.24 5.78 -9.74
N ARG A 119 -7.36 7.07 -9.42
CA ARG A 119 -6.22 7.96 -9.17
C ARG A 119 -6.40 8.72 -7.87
N VAL A 120 -5.30 9.11 -7.25
CA VAL A 120 -5.34 9.99 -6.08
C VAL A 120 -5.99 11.31 -6.49
N PRO A 121 -6.96 11.83 -5.71
CA PRO A 121 -7.56 13.12 -5.99
C PRO A 121 -6.51 14.24 -6.03
N PRO A 122 -6.76 15.32 -6.79
CA PRO A 122 -5.87 16.47 -6.77
C PRO A 122 -5.71 17.03 -5.36
N PHE A 123 -4.55 17.61 -5.08
CA PHE A 123 -4.36 18.46 -3.91
C PHE A 123 -5.31 19.66 -3.96
N THR A 124 -5.67 20.17 -2.78
CA THR A 124 -6.27 21.51 -2.67
C THR A 124 -5.25 22.57 -3.12
N ALA A 125 -5.70 23.78 -3.43
CA ALA A 125 -4.79 24.85 -3.87
C ALA A 125 -3.69 25.17 -2.82
N ALA A 126 -4.04 25.11 -1.52
CA ALA A 126 -3.10 25.33 -0.43
C ALA A 126 -2.04 24.20 -0.35
N ALA A 127 -2.50 22.95 -0.43
CA ALA A 127 -1.61 21.78 -0.41
C ALA A 127 -0.75 21.70 -1.69
N GLN A 128 -1.28 22.08 -2.85
CA GLN A 128 -0.50 22.17 -4.09
C GLN A 128 0.64 23.20 -3.95
N ALA A 129 0.35 24.38 -3.41
CA ALA A 129 1.39 25.39 -3.16
C ALA A 129 2.42 24.91 -2.13
N GLU A 130 2.01 24.12 -1.13
CA GLU A 130 2.94 23.49 -0.19
C GLU A 130 3.81 22.43 -0.84
N HIS A 131 3.23 21.55 -1.64
CA HIS A 131 3.95 20.55 -2.42
C HIS A 131 5.04 21.20 -3.28
N GLU A 132 4.71 22.26 -4.01
CA GLU A 132 5.65 23.01 -4.84
C GLU A 132 6.78 23.65 -4.02
N ARG A 133 6.47 24.22 -2.84
CA ARG A 133 7.50 24.73 -1.92
C ARG A 133 8.41 23.63 -1.40
N ASN A 134 7.84 22.47 -1.06
CA ASN A 134 8.59 21.32 -0.56
C ASN A 134 9.54 20.76 -1.63
N LEU A 135 9.09 20.67 -2.88
CA LEU A 135 9.93 20.26 -4.01
C LEU A 135 11.04 21.27 -4.28
N ALA A 136 10.73 22.57 -4.30
CA ALA A 136 11.72 23.62 -4.49
C ALA A 136 12.77 23.60 -3.36
N HIS A 137 12.34 23.39 -2.12
CA HIS A 137 13.24 23.24 -0.97
C HIS A 137 14.12 21.99 -1.09
N ALA A 138 13.56 20.84 -1.46
CA ALA A 138 14.32 19.60 -1.65
C ALA A 138 15.37 19.72 -2.77
N ALA A 139 15.03 20.42 -3.85
CA ALA A 139 15.96 20.68 -4.95
C ALA A 139 17.12 21.61 -4.53
N ALA A 140 16.85 22.58 -3.65
CA ALA A 140 17.87 23.50 -3.13
C ALA A 140 18.72 22.90 -2.01
N HIS A 141 18.16 21.96 -1.23
CA HIS A 141 18.81 21.34 -0.06
C HIS A 141 18.75 19.81 -0.22
N PRO A 142 19.43 19.23 -1.22
CA PRO A 142 19.27 17.80 -1.54
C PRO A 142 19.76 16.88 -0.42
N ALA A 143 20.76 17.31 0.37
CA ALA A 143 21.35 16.54 1.45
C ALA A 143 22.20 17.43 2.39
N ASP A 144 21.64 18.54 2.87
CA ASP A 144 22.34 19.43 3.81
C ASP A 144 22.46 18.80 5.20
N THR A 145 21.43 18.06 5.58
CA THR A 145 21.33 17.31 6.81
C THR A 145 20.70 15.94 6.55
N PRO A 146 20.84 14.99 7.49
CA PRO A 146 20.08 13.75 7.41
C PRO A 146 18.55 13.96 7.36
N ALA A 147 18.04 15.10 7.83
CA ALA A 147 16.60 15.38 7.85
C ALA A 147 16.03 15.67 6.45
N ASP A 148 16.87 16.05 5.50
CA ASP A 148 16.47 16.32 4.11
C ASP A 148 16.23 15.05 3.30
N ARG A 149 16.63 13.90 3.85
CA ARG A 149 16.53 12.58 3.22
C ARG A 149 15.21 11.87 3.54
N TYR A 150 14.82 10.95 2.68
CA TYR A 150 13.55 10.25 2.80
C TYR A 150 13.48 9.40 4.08
N LEU A 151 12.28 9.19 4.63
CA LEU A 151 12.10 8.34 5.82
C LEU A 151 12.63 6.91 5.59
N THR A 152 12.47 6.42 4.37
CA THR A 152 12.96 5.11 3.93
C THR A 152 14.49 5.06 3.89
N GLU A 153 15.15 6.12 3.41
CA GLU A 153 16.61 6.24 3.43
C GLU A 153 17.18 6.39 4.84
N ARG A 154 16.36 6.82 5.79
CA ARG A 154 16.71 6.99 7.20
C ARG A 154 16.26 5.82 8.07
N CYS A 155 15.63 4.80 7.48
CA CYS A 155 15.12 3.61 8.18
C CYS A 155 14.10 3.93 9.28
N ILE A 156 13.25 4.94 9.07
CA ILE A 156 12.27 5.39 10.08
C ILE A 156 10.91 4.72 9.87
N VAL A 157 10.31 4.90 8.69
CA VAL A 157 9.04 4.30 8.28
C VAL A 157 9.07 4.01 6.79
N PHE A 158 8.52 2.86 6.41
CA PHE A 158 8.20 2.48 5.04
C PHE A 158 6.68 2.39 4.82
N GLY A 159 6.22 2.48 3.58
CA GLY A 159 4.79 2.53 3.24
C GLY A 159 4.03 1.25 3.58
N GLY A 160 4.70 0.10 3.66
CA GLY A 160 4.10 -1.15 4.13
C GLY A 160 3.89 -1.19 5.65
N GLY A 161 4.74 -0.52 6.42
CA GLY A 161 4.72 -0.55 7.89
C GLY A 161 3.71 0.40 8.54
N ALA A 162 3.11 1.30 7.76
CA ALA A 162 2.13 2.30 8.21
C ALA A 162 0.77 2.12 7.51
N ALA A 163 -0.27 2.79 8.03
CA ALA A 163 -1.57 2.84 7.36
C ALA A 163 -1.58 3.97 6.30
N PRO A 164 -2.02 3.73 5.05
CA PRO A 164 -2.40 2.43 4.47
C PRO A 164 -1.18 1.56 4.10
N MET A 165 -1.33 0.24 4.18
CA MET A 165 -0.32 -0.78 3.86
C MET A 165 -0.16 -0.94 2.34
N LEU A 166 0.54 -0.01 1.70
CA LEU A 166 0.76 0.00 0.25
C LEU A 166 1.89 -0.98 -0.14
N PRO A 167 1.82 -1.61 -1.32
CA PRO A 167 2.92 -2.42 -1.82
C PRO A 167 4.16 -1.57 -2.13
N GLU A 168 5.31 -2.06 -1.71
CA GLU A 168 6.66 -1.54 -1.92
C GLU A 168 7.37 -2.33 -3.03
N PRO A 169 8.62 -2.01 -3.41
CA PRO A 169 9.32 -2.74 -4.46
C PRO A 169 9.76 -4.16 -4.05
N TYR A 170 9.88 -4.42 -2.75
CA TYR A 170 10.32 -5.69 -2.19
C TYR A 170 9.88 -5.90 -0.73
N ASN A 171 9.99 -7.14 -0.22
CA ASN A 171 9.62 -7.55 1.14
C ASN A 171 8.18 -7.14 1.53
N ASN A 172 7.23 -7.40 0.63
CA ASN A 172 5.81 -7.02 0.75
C ASN A 172 5.01 -7.94 1.69
N ASN A 173 5.67 -8.44 2.74
CA ASN A 173 5.18 -9.51 3.58
C ASN A 173 4.82 -9.00 4.96
N TYR A 174 3.84 -9.68 5.56
CA TYR A 174 3.24 -9.33 6.82
C TYR A 174 3.06 -10.57 7.67
N TYR A 175 3.27 -10.41 8.98
CA TYR A 175 2.88 -11.41 9.96
C TYR A 175 1.80 -10.84 10.87
N ILE A 176 0.63 -11.48 10.84
CA ILE A 176 -0.53 -11.09 11.64
C ILE A 176 -0.69 -12.08 12.80
N VAL A 177 -0.76 -11.53 14.01
CA VAL A 177 -1.06 -12.26 15.24
C VAL A 177 -2.31 -11.65 15.86
N GLN A 178 -3.22 -12.49 16.33
CA GLN A 178 -4.47 -12.04 16.97
C GLN A 178 -4.56 -12.57 18.39
N THR A 179 -5.16 -11.75 19.23
CA THR A 179 -5.67 -12.11 20.54
C THR A 179 -7.13 -11.65 20.63
N PRO A 180 -7.88 -12.02 21.67
CA PRO A 180 -9.23 -11.47 21.86
C PRO A 180 -9.29 -9.95 21.95
N ASP A 181 -8.21 -9.29 22.39
CA ASP A 181 -8.21 -7.87 22.75
C ASP A 181 -7.34 -7.00 21.81
N GLU A 182 -6.43 -7.60 21.05
CA GLU A 182 -5.48 -6.89 20.17
C GLU A 182 -5.15 -7.69 18.90
N VAL A 183 -4.88 -6.98 17.81
CA VAL A 183 -4.29 -7.51 16.57
C VAL A 183 -2.93 -6.86 16.35
N ALA A 184 -1.88 -7.65 16.17
CA ALA A 184 -0.55 -7.18 15.81
C ALA A 184 -0.27 -7.48 14.33
N ILE A 185 0.22 -6.48 13.59
CA ILE A 185 0.66 -6.62 12.21
C ILE A 185 2.12 -6.19 12.14
N MET A 186 3.01 -7.12 11.84
CA MET A 186 4.42 -6.85 11.56
C MET A 186 4.62 -6.79 10.06
N ALA A 187 5.19 -5.70 9.53
CA ALA A 187 5.69 -5.63 8.16
C ALA A 187 7.14 -6.16 8.12
N GLU A 188 7.49 -6.94 7.10
CA GLU A 188 8.86 -7.46 6.94
C GLU A 188 9.83 -6.33 6.59
N LEU A 189 9.46 -5.47 5.62
CA LEU A 189 10.28 -4.32 5.24
C LEU A 189 10.36 -3.31 6.40
N ASN A 190 11.58 -3.02 6.86
CA ASN A 190 11.90 -2.09 7.96
C ASN A 190 11.27 -2.41 9.32
N HIS A 191 10.72 -3.63 9.49
CA HIS A 191 10.34 -4.26 10.76
C HIS A 191 9.31 -3.50 11.63
N GLU A 192 8.44 -2.66 11.06
CA GLU A 192 7.40 -1.98 11.85
C GLU A 192 6.37 -2.99 12.37
N VAL A 193 6.04 -2.85 13.67
CA VAL A 193 4.95 -3.59 14.31
C VAL A 193 3.85 -2.61 14.70
N ARG A 194 2.68 -2.77 14.08
CA ARG A 194 1.46 -2.05 14.45
C ARG A 194 0.65 -2.91 15.44
N ILE A 195 0.48 -2.41 16.65
CA ILE A 195 -0.43 -3.00 17.64
C ILE A 195 -1.77 -2.28 17.54
N ILE A 196 -2.84 -3.05 17.34
CA ILE A 196 -4.18 -2.54 17.09
C ILE A 196 -5.09 -3.08 18.19
N PRO A 197 -5.33 -2.32 19.27
CA PRO A 197 -6.30 -2.71 20.28
C PRO A 197 -7.72 -2.74 19.71
N ILE A 198 -8.45 -3.80 20.04
CA ILE A 198 -9.83 -4.07 19.62
C ILE A 198 -10.81 -4.18 20.81
N ASP A 199 -10.33 -3.89 22.01
CA ASP A 199 -11.07 -3.93 23.28
C ASP A 199 -11.95 -2.69 23.54
N GLY A 200 -12.02 -1.77 22.58
CA GLY A 200 -12.82 -0.54 22.67
C GLY A 200 -12.19 0.60 23.47
N ARG A 201 -10.92 0.48 23.90
CA ARG A 201 -10.22 1.60 24.54
C ARG A 201 -10.12 2.81 23.58
N PRO A 202 -10.18 4.05 24.08
CA PRO A 202 -10.14 5.24 23.23
C PRO A 202 -8.77 5.47 22.61
N HIS A 203 -8.75 6.29 21.55
CA HIS A 203 -7.52 6.83 20.98
C HIS A 203 -6.69 7.61 22.01
N LEU A 204 -5.37 7.67 21.76
CA LEU A 204 -4.48 8.56 22.48
C LEU A 204 -4.88 10.03 22.26
N PRO A 205 -4.56 10.95 23.19
CA PRO A 205 -4.78 12.38 22.97
C PRO A 205 -4.11 12.84 21.66
N ALA A 206 -4.78 13.70 20.89
CA ALA A 206 -4.33 14.11 19.54
C ALA A 206 -2.92 14.73 19.48
N GLY A 207 -2.40 15.24 20.60
CA GLY A 207 -1.03 15.75 20.70
C GLY A 207 0.05 14.67 20.82
N VAL A 208 -0.31 13.43 21.11
CA VAL A 208 0.62 12.29 21.19
C VAL A 208 0.69 11.64 19.81
N ARG A 209 1.70 12.03 19.04
CA ARG A 209 1.90 11.54 17.67
C ARG A 209 2.97 10.48 17.58
N GLN A 210 2.75 9.52 16.68
CA GLN A 210 3.63 8.39 16.44
C GLN A 210 3.90 8.25 14.95
N TRP A 211 5.02 7.64 14.58
CA TRP A 211 5.38 7.43 13.18
C TRP A 211 4.39 6.53 12.44
N THR A 212 3.91 5.45 13.06
CA THR A 212 2.89 4.56 12.48
C THR A 212 1.45 4.96 12.88
N GLY A 213 1.30 6.02 13.68
CA GLY A 213 0.02 6.48 14.23
C GLY A 213 -0.53 5.63 15.38
N ASP A 214 -1.70 6.02 15.86
CA ASP A 214 -2.48 5.33 16.90
C ASP A 214 -3.66 4.61 16.27
N SER A 215 -3.62 3.27 16.23
CA SER A 215 -4.67 2.42 15.64
C SER A 215 -5.68 1.94 16.70
N ARG A 216 -6.96 1.93 16.34
CA ARG A 216 -8.05 1.27 17.10
C ARG A 216 -8.90 0.44 16.17
N GLY A 217 -9.11 -0.82 16.52
CA GLY A 217 -9.92 -1.73 15.73
C GLY A 217 -11.25 -2.05 16.39
N ARG A 218 -12.19 -2.53 15.57
CA ARG A 218 -13.45 -3.15 16.00
C ARG A 218 -13.93 -4.11 14.92
N TRP A 219 -14.73 -5.10 15.30
CA TRP A 219 -15.38 -5.98 14.35
C TRP A 219 -16.72 -5.41 13.86
N GLU A 220 -16.92 -5.39 12.55
CA GLU A 220 -18.21 -5.13 11.90
C GLU A 220 -18.59 -6.38 11.09
N GLY A 221 -19.34 -7.29 11.72
CA GLY A 221 -19.57 -8.62 11.17
C GLY A 221 -18.25 -9.37 11.01
N ASP A 222 -17.92 -9.75 9.77
CA ASP A 222 -16.71 -10.52 9.44
C ASP A 222 -15.52 -9.65 9.02
N THR A 223 -15.57 -8.34 9.31
CA THR A 223 -14.54 -7.39 8.90
C THR A 223 -13.96 -6.68 10.11
N LEU A 224 -12.63 -6.74 10.25
CA LEU A 224 -11.91 -5.90 11.20
C LEU A 224 -11.80 -4.51 10.58
N VAL A 225 -12.43 -3.53 11.21
CA VAL A 225 -12.34 -2.11 10.83
C VAL A 225 -11.36 -1.44 11.76
N VAL A 226 -10.30 -0.86 11.19
CA VAL A 226 -9.23 -0.19 11.95
C VAL A 226 -9.21 1.28 11.58
N GLU A 227 -9.32 2.15 12.58
CA GLU A 227 -9.11 3.58 12.41
C GLU A 227 -7.73 3.94 12.95
N THR A 228 -6.93 4.64 12.15
CA THR A 228 -5.60 5.10 12.56
C THR A 228 -5.50 6.61 12.41
N THR A 229 -5.12 7.29 13.49
CA THR A 229 -4.92 8.74 13.60
C THR A 229 -3.56 9.06 14.22
N ASN A 230 -3.29 10.33 14.54
CA ASN A 230 -2.08 10.77 15.27
C ASN A 230 -0.75 10.42 14.58
N GLN A 231 -0.71 10.30 13.27
CA GLN A 231 0.54 10.14 12.52
C GLN A 231 1.35 11.45 12.57
N ILE A 232 2.68 11.33 12.55
CA ILE A 232 3.58 12.48 12.39
C ILE A 232 3.51 12.95 10.93
N PRO A 233 3.04 14.18 10.64
CA PRO A 233 2.97 14.73 9.29
C PRO A 233 4.34 14.74 8.62
N HIS A 234 4.44 14.16 7.43
CA HIS A 234 5.70 14.09 6.69
C HIS A 234 5.47 13.88 5.19
N ARG A 235 6.24 14.57 4.36
CA ARG A 235 6.12 14.52 2.89
C ARG A 235 6.50 13.19 2.24
N HIS A 236 7.20 12.32 2.97
CA HIS A 236 7.63 10.99 2.49
C HIS A 236 6.92 9.83 3.21
N PHE A 237 5.71 10.06 3.73
CA PHE A 237 5.02 9.12 4.61
C PHE A 237 4.58 7.82 3.91
N TYR A 238 4.00 7.93 2.72
CA TYR A 238 3.39 6.80 2.00
C TYR A 238 4.38 5.83 1.33
N GLY A 239 5.66 5.88 1.70
CA GLY A 239 6.71 5.11 1.04
C GLY A 239 6.93 5.50 -0.42
N VAL A 240 7.46 4.57 -1.23
CA VAL A 240 7.93 4.91 -2.59
C VAL A 240 6.81 5.23 -3.58
N GLN A 241 5.58 4.82 -3.28
CA GLN A 241 4.44 4.95 -4.19
C GLN A 241 3.93 6.40 -4.32
N MET A 242 4.16 7.22 -3.30
CA MET A 242 3.66 8.60 -3.18
C MET A 242 4.70 9.47 -2.47
N LEU A 243 5.96 9.39 -2.93
CA LEU A 243 7.04 10.26 -2.45
C LEU A 243 6.68 11.73 -2.69
N ASP A 244 7.22 12.60 -1.82
CA ASP A 244 7.08 14.06 -1.89
C ASP A 244 5.65 14.56 -1.75
N SER A 245 4.72 13.75 -1.25
CA SER A 245 3.34 14.15 -1.01
C SER A 245 3.22 15.23 0.08
N VAL A 246 1.99 15.68 0.33
CA VAL A 246 1.65 16.53 1.47
C VAL A 246 0.75 15.72 2.39
N MET A 247 0.97 15.87 3.69
CA MET A 247 0.17 15.21 4.72
C MET A 247 -0.18 16.24 5.78
N SER A 248 -1.46 16.40 6.08
CA SER A 248 -1.88 17.29 7.16
C SER A 248 -1.75 16.61 8.52
N ASP A 249 -1.94 17.40 9.56
CA ASP A 249 -2.02 16.93 10.92
C ASP A 249 -3.39 16.30 11.26
N GLU A 250 -4.37 16.41 10.35
CA GLU A 250 -5.70 15.79 10.36
C GLU A 250 -5.76 14.45 9.59
N PHE A 251 -4.61 13.95 9.11
CA PHE A 251 -4.52 12.67 8.40
C PHE A 251 -5.13 11.53 9.22
N ARG A 252 -6.00 10.76 8.57
CA ARG A 252 -6.75 9.65 9.15
C ARG A 252 -6.94 8.56 8.11
N VAL A 253 -6.75 7.30 8.51
CA VAL A 253 -7.00 6.14 7.64
C VAL A 253 -8.03 5.23 8.29
N VAL A 254 -8.99 4.78 7.49
CA VAL A 254 -9.92 3.72 7.88
C VAL A 254 -9.64 2.48 7.03
N GLU A 255 -9.09 1.46 7.67
CA GLU A 255 -8.76 0.17 7.07
C GLU A 255 -9.85 -0.86 7.36
N ARG A 256 -10.01 -1.81 6.46
CA ARG A 256 -10.99 -2.90 6.52
C ARG A 256 -10.31 -4.18 6.06
N PHE A 257 -10.17 -5.14 6.97
CA PHE A 257 -9.62 -6.47 6.69
C PHE A 257 -10.76 -7.48 6.70
N THR A 258 -11.08 -8.05 5.54
CA THR A 258 -12.11 -9.09 5.41
C THR A 258 -11.45 -10.39 4.95
N ARG A 259 -11.54 -11.45 5.75
CA ARG A 259 -11.13 -12.80 5.31
C ARG A 259 -12.15 -13.32 4.30
N THR A 260 -11.79 -13.37 3.02
CA THR A 260 -12.71 -13.77 1.93
C THR A 260 -12.62 -15.26 1.59
N GLY A 261 -11.64 -15.97 2.16
CA GLY A 261 -11.45 -17.41 2.03
C GLY A 261 -10.23 -17.88 2.83
N PRO A 262 -9.86 -19.17 2.76
CA PRO A 262 -8.71 -19.70 3.48
C PRO A 262 -7.38 -19.08 3.02
N GLU A 263 -7.30 -18.57 1.79
CA GLU A 263 -6.05 -18.08 1.19
C GLU A 263 -6.18 -16.62 0.73
N GLN A 264 -7.07 -15.83 1.34
CA GLN A 264 -7.22 -14.44 0.94
C GLN A 264 -7.76 -13.54 2.05
N ILE A 265 -7.09 -12.40 2.24
CA ILE A 265 -7.63 -11.26 2.97
C ILE A 265 -7.82 -10.13 1.96
N ARG A 266 -9.06 -9.64 1.82
CA ARG A 266 -9.33 -8.40 1.13
C ARG A 266 -9.08 -7.25 2.10
N TYR A 267 -8.06 -6.47 1.80
CA TYR A 267 -7.70 -5.24 2.51
C TYR A 267 -8.23 -4.03 1.73
N ARG A 268 -9.00 -3.18 2.40
CA ARG A 268 -9.36 -1.86 1.88
C ARG A 268 -8.89 -0.80 2.85
N ALA A 269 -8.39 0.32 2.34
CA ALA A 269 -8.05 1.46 3.18
C ALA A 269 -8.51 2.75 2.53
N THR A 270 -9.29 3.54 3.27
CA THR A 270 -9.73 4.87 2.87
C THR A 270 -8.90 5.90 3.61
N VAL A 271 -8.22 6.74 2.84
CA VAL A 271 -7.43 7.86 3.32
C VAL A 271 -8.30 9.10 3.35
N HIS A 272 -8.34 9.73 4.53
CA HIS A 272 -8.99 11.01 4.80
C HIS A 272 -7.91 12.02 5.16
N ASP A 273 -7.67 13.00 4.28
CA ASP A 273 -6.74 14.09 4.55
C ASP A 273 -7.21 15.35 3.79
N PRO A 274 -7.44 16.49 4.46
CA PRO A 274 -7.87 17.73 3.84
C PRO A 274 -6.88 18.33 2.83
N VAL A 275 -5.66 17.77 2.72
CA VAL A 275 -4.73 18.13 1.62
C VAL A 275 -5.28 17.74 0.26
N TYR A 276 -6.14 16.72 0.18
CA TYR A 276 -6.78 16.27 -1.06
C TYR A 276 -8.20 16.84 -1.20
N THR A 277 -8.67 16.97 -2.44
CA THR A 277 -10.03 17.44 -2.73
C THR A 277 -11.14 16.45 -2.37
N ALA A 278 -10.80 15.19 -2.11
CA ALA A 278 -11.70 14.14 -1.62
C ALA A 278 -10.91 13.02 -0.93
N PRO A 279 -11.55 12.19 -0.08
CA PRO A 279 -10.97 10.93 0.36
C PRO A 279 -10.73 9.99 -0.82
N TRP A 280 -9.81 9.04 -0.65
CA TRP A 280 -9.54 8.01 -1.64
C TRP A 280 -9.35 6.63 -0.99
N THR A 281 -9.72 5.59 -1.72
CA THR A 281 -9.73 4.21 -1.22
C THR A 281 -8.89 3.32 -2.10
N VAL A 282 -8.00 2.53 -1.47
CA VAL A 282 -7.33 1.39 -2.11
C VAL A 282 -8.01 0.08 -1.77
N GLU A 283 -7.93 -0.89 -2.67
CA GLU A 283 -8.30 -2.28 -2.45
C GLU A 283 -7.16 -3.20 -2.89
N ILE A 284 -6.67 -4.02 -1.96
CA ILE A 284 -5.57 -4.96 -2.15
C ILE A 284 -6.03 -6.33 -1.67
N PHE A 285 -5.55 -7.38 -2.34
CA PHE A 285 -5.87 -8.77 -2.02
C PHE A 285 -4.61 -9.44 -1.51
N MET A 286 -4.51 -9.57 -0.18
CA MET A 286 -3.39 -10.25 0.44
C MET A 286 -3.54 -11.76 0.27
N HIS A 287 -2.45 -12.43 -0.07
CA HIS A 287 -2.37 -13.87 -0.28
C HIS A 287 -1.35 -14.50 0.67
N PRO A 288 -1.40 -15.81 0.96
CA PRO A 288 -0.48 -16.44 1.88
C PRO A 288 0.96 -16.27 1.41
N GLN A 289 1.84 -15.89 2.32
CA GLN A 289 3.28 -15.89 2.09
C GLN A 289 3.87 -17.21 2.57
N ALA A 290 4.69 -17.83 1.72
CA ALA A 290 5.41 -19.06 2.03
C ALA A 290 6.84 -18.75 2.48
N GLY A 291 7.37 -19.58 3.39
CA GLY A 291 8.70 -19.38 3.96
C GLY A 291 8.66 -18.53 5.22
N GLU A 292 9.82 -18.27 5.82
CA GLU A 292 9.92 -17.43 7.02
C GLU A 292 10.10 -15.96 6.65
N LEU A 293 9.53 -15.07 7.47
CA LEU A 293 9.92 -13.67 7.43
C LEU A 293 11.30 -13.57 8.08
N VAL A 294 12.25 -13.00 7.37
CA VAL A 294 13.61 -12.79 7.85
C VAL A 294 13.77 -11.34 8.30
N GLU A 295 14.77 -11.10 9.15
CA GLU A 295 15.06 -9.75 9.64
C GLU A 295 15.45 -8.82 8.48
N PHE A 296 14.86 -7.61 8.47
CA PHE A 296 15.26 -6.50 7.62
C PHE A 296 16.02 -5.46 8.45
N ALA A 297 17.35 -5.57 8.50
CA ALA A 297 18.20 -4.66 9.27
C ALA A 297 18.57 -3.42 8.44
N CYS A 298 17.63 -2.46 8.32
CA CYS A 298 17.83 -1.25 7.51
C CYS A 298 18.93 -0.35 8.08
N HIS A 299 18.91 -0.15 9.40
CA HIS A 299 19.77 0.84 10.04
C HIS A 299 21.21 0.34 10.17
N GLU A 300 21.39 -0.95 10.49
CA GLU A 300 22.67 -1.64 10.59
C GLU A 300 23.32 -1.79 9.21
N GLY A 301 24.22 -0.86 8.89
CA GLY A 301 24.92 -0.87 7.61
C GLY A 301 24.35 0.09 6.56
N ASN A 302 23.53 1.07 6.98
CA ASN A 302 23.15 2.20 6.13
C ASN A 302 24.32 3.16 5.86
N TYR A 303 25.33 2.69 5.13
CA TYR A 303 26.46 3.49 4.67
C TYR A 303 26.05 4.47 3.56
N GLY A 304 24.93 4.20 2.89
CA GLY A 304 24.38 5.03 1.82
C GLY A 304 24.13 6.46 2.28
N LEU A 305 23.47 6.63 3.44
CA LEU A 305 23.19 7.96 3.99
C LEU A 305 24.48 8.79 4.23
N ARG A 306 25.51 8.17 4.83
CA ARG A 306 26.81 8.83 5.01
C ARG A 306 27.47 9.17 3.68
N GLY A 307 27.38 8.26 2.71
CA GLY A 307 27.91 8.46 1.36
C GLY A 307 27.27 9.64 0.65
N ILE A 308 25.94 9.72 0.66
CA ILE A 308 25.15 10.82 0.09
C ILE A 308 25.59 12.16 0.69
N LEU A 309 25.56 12.27 2.03
CA LEU A 309 25.92 13.51 2.72
C LEU A 309 27.37 13.94 2.41
N SER A 310 28.30 12.98 2.40
CA SER A 310 29.72 13.26 2.12
C SER A 310 29.96 13.68 0.66
N ALA A 311 29.26 13.06 -0.29
CA ALA A 311 29.35 13.37 -1.71
C ALA A 311 28.80 14.78 -1.99
N THR A 312 27.66 15.15 -1.41
CA THR A 312 27.10 16.50 -1.56
C THR A 312 28.07 17.57 -1.05
N ARG A 313 28.75 17.36 0.09
CA ARG A 313 29.78 18.30 0.57
C ARG A 313 30.97 18.43 -0.38
N GLU A 314 31.29 17.38 -1.12
CA GLU A 314 32.34 17.42 -2.14
C GLU A 314 31.90 18.18 -3.39
N GLU A 315 30.66 18.01 -3.83
CA GLU A 315 30.08 18.75 -4.96
C GLU A 315 30.05 20.26 -4.69
N GLU A 316 29.66 20.67 -3.49
CA GLU A 316 29.69 22.09 -3.08
C GLU A 316 31.10 22.68 -3.11
N ARG A 317 32.10 21.97 -2.55
CA ARG A 317 33.50 22.40 -2.60
C ARG A 317 33.99 22.61 -4.03
N ARG A 318 33.57 21.73 -4.96
CA ARG A 318 33.90 21.86 -6.39
C ARG A 318 33.19 23.05 -7.02
N ALA A 319 31.93 23.29 -6.69
CA ALA A 319 31.15 24.43 -7.19
C ALA A 319 31.68 25.80 -6.70
N GLU A 320 32.20 25.87 -5.47
CA GLU A 320 32.77 27.08 -4.88
C GLU A 320 34.18 27.43 -5.40
N GLY A 321 34.77 26.62 -6.28
CA GLY A 321 36.05 26.91 -6.93
C GLY A 321 37.26 26.13 -6.39
N GLY A 322 37.04 24.89 -5.93
CA GLY A 322 38.13 23.96 -5.61
C GLY A 322 38.97 23.57 -6.83
N ARG A 323 40.19 24.12 -6.90
CA ARG A 323 41.33 23.61 -7.67
C ARG A 323 41.74 22.21 -7.23
#